data_AF-A0A346A069-F1
#
_entry.id   AF-A0A346A069-F1
#
_cell.length_a   1.000
_cell.length_b   1.000
_cell.length_c   1.000
_cell.angle_alpha   90.00
_cell.angle_beta   90.00
_cell.angle_gamma   90.00
#
_symmetry.space_group_name_H-M   'P 1'
#
loop_
_entity.id
_entity.type
_entity.pdbx_description
1 polymer ?
#
loop_
_entity_poly.entity_id
_entity_poly.type
_entity_poly.pdbx_seq_one_letter_code
_entity_poly.pdbx_strand_id
1 'polypeptide(L)'
;MGLKLPGIVVIGAALAAPIAFVQGAAQAADAFATAERIIKQHRLLTPQQQKCSKLVLREDSNKRIAKVGIYERHDATCGGDPDAEHRLFDMEINMRSGAATWDNNVDMEMRPVPARRR
;
A
#
# COMPACT_ATOMS: atom_id res chain seq x y z
N MET A 1 -50.99 1.11 48.48
CA MET A 1 -50.14 2.24 48.05
C MET A 1 -48.99 1.65 47.24
N GLY A 2 -49.08 1.74 45.91
CA GLY A 2 -48.10 1.16 44.99
C GLY A 2 -46.94 2.12 44.74
N LEU A 3 -45.71 1.65 44.89
CA LEU A 3 -44.51 2.40 44.56
C LEU A 3 -43.93 1.87 43.23
N LYS A 4 -43.79 2.79 42.29
CA LYS A 4 -43.41 2.60 40.88
C LYS A 4 -41.92 2.22 40.75
N LEU A 5 -41.62 1.23 39.91
CA LEU A 5 -40.31 1.13 39.22
C LEU A 5 -40.39 2.03 37.97
N PRO A 6 -39.32 2.76 37.59
CA PRO A 6 -38.45 2.20 36.57
C PRO A 6 -36.99 2.67 36.62
N GLY A 7 -36.06 1.74 36.45
CA GLY A 7 -34.66 2.01 36.16
C GLY A 7 -34.03 0.67 35.77
N ILE A 8 -33.27 0.50 34.70
CA ILE A 8 -32.51 1.40 33.85
C ILE A 8 -32.49 0.76 32.46
N VAL A 9 -32.65 1.57 31.41
CA VAL A 9 -32.38 1.17 30.02
C VAL A 9 -30.87 1.14 29.83
N VAL A 10 -30.30 -0.03 29.56
CA VAL A 10 -29.06 -0.17 28.78
C VAL A 10 -29.15 -1.48 27.99
N ILE A 11 -29.49 -1.39 26.71
CA ILE A 11 -29.00 -2.37 25.74
C ILE A 11 -28.29 -1.56 24.66
N GLY A 12 -26.97 -1.59 24.76
CA GLY A 12 -26.05 -0.83 23.93
C GLY A 12 -26.26 -1.13 22.45
N ALA A 13 -26.32 -0.07 21.65
CA ALA A 13 -26.14 -0.16 20.22
C ALA A 13 -24.68 -0.56 19.95
N ALA A 14 -24.46 -1.86 19.70
CA ALA A 14 -23.20 -2.31 19.13
C ALA A 14 -23.10 -1.77 17.70
N LEU A 15 -22.31 -0.71 17.52
CA LEU A 15 -21.90 -0.23 16.21
C LEU A 15 -21.04 -1.31 15.54
N ALA A 16 -21.66 -2.17 14.75
CA ALA A 16 -20.98 -3.09 13.86
C ALA A 16 -20.34 -2.26 12.73
N ALA A 17 -19.12 -1.76 12.96
CA ALA A 17 -18.31 -1.16 11.91
C ALA A 17 -17.99 -2.24 10.85
N PRO A 18 -18.01 -1.92 9.54
CA PRO A 18 -17.79 -2.89 8.49
C PRO A 18 -16.32 -3.35 8.48
N ILE A 19 -16.09 -4.56 9.00
CA ILE A 19 -14.78 -5.22 9.16
C ILE A 19 -14.02 -5.35 7.83
N ALA A 20 -14.72 -5.29 6.68
CA ALA A 20 -14.14 -5.45 5.35
C ALA A 20 -13.18 -4.30 4.95
N PHE A 21 -13.45 -3.06 5.35
CA PHE A 21 -12.60 -1.91 4.98
C PHE A 21 -11.27 -1.91 5.72
N VAL A 22 -11.26 -2.39 6.97
CA VAL A 22 -10.06 -2.42 7.81
C VAL A 22 -9.02 -3.40 7.26
N GLN A 23 -9.46 -4.56 6.74
CA GLN A 23 -8.55 -5.58 6.20
C GLN A 23 -7.84 -5.13 4.92
N GLY A 24 -8.55 -4.43 4.02
CA GLY A 24 -7.95 -3.90 2.78
C GLY A 24 -6.92 -2.80 3.06
N ALA A 25 -7.23 -1.88 3.98
CA ALA A 25 -6.33 -0.80 4.37
C ALA A 25 -5.04 -1.31 5.05
N ALA A 26 -5.16 -2.31 5.93
CA ALA A 26 -4.01 -2.94 6.57
C ALA A 26 -3.09 -3.64 5.55
N GLN A 27 -3.69 -4.38 4.61
CA GLN A 27 -2.93 -5.04 3.54
C GLN A 27 -2.17 -4.03 2.66
N ALA A 28 -2.81 -2.91 2.30
CA ALA A 28 -2.17 -1.85 1.53
C ALA A 28 -0.98 -1.25 2.29
N ALA A 29 -1.15 -0.97 3.58
CA ALA A 29 -0.07 -0.44 4.42
C ALA A 29 1.14 -1.39 4.50
N ASP A 30 0.91 -2.69 4.70
CA ASP A 30 1.97 -3.70 4.73
C ASP A 30 2.70 -3.82 3.38
N ALA A 31 1.96 -3.76 2.28
CA ALA A 31 2.51 -3.80 0.93
C ALA A 31 3.37 -2.56 0.64
N PHE A 32 2.90 -1.37 1.00
CA PHE A 32 3.64 -0.12 0.83
C PHE A 32 4.91 -0.08 1.68
N ALA A 33 4.83 -0.48 2.96
CA ALA A 33 6.00 -0.57 3.82
C ALA A 33 7.05 -1.53 3.26
N THR A 34 6.61 -2.65 2.69
CA THR A 34 7.49 -3.62 2.04
C THR A 34 8.13 -3.05 0.76
N ALA A 35 7.33 -2.41 -0.09
CA ALA A 35 7.81 -1.76 -1.32
C ALA A 35 8.85 -0.67 -1.00
N GLU A 36 8.56 0.23 -0.06
CA GLU A 36 9.48 1.28 0.35
C GLU A 36 10.81 0.73 0.88
N ARG A 37 10.75 -0.33 1.70
CA ARG A 37 11.94 -1.01 2.21
C ARG A 37 12.79 -1.53 1.05
N ILE A 38 12.17 -2.16 0.06
CA ILE A 38 12.86 -2.69 -1.13
C ILE A 38 13.47 -1.54 -1.96
N ILE A 39 12.72 -0.46 -2.21
CA ILE A 39 13.18 0.73 -2.93
C ILE A 39 14.43 1.31 -2.27
N LYS A 40 14.39 1.51 -0.94
CA LYS A 40 15.52 2.05 -0.16
C LYS A 40 16.70 1.09 -0.17
N GLN A 41 16.44 -0.18 0.05
CA GLN A 41 17.47 -1.21 0.14
C GLN A 41 18.25 -1.39 -1.17
N HIS A 42 17.56 -1.32 -2.31
CA HIS A 42 18.16 -1.52 -3.63
C HIS A 42 18.44 -0.21 -4.37
N ARG A 43 18.21 0.94 -3.72
CA ARG A 43 18.44 2.28 -4.29
C ARG A 43 17.77 2.46 -5.66
N LEU A 44 16.54 1.96 -5.80
CA LEU A 44 15.83 1.96 -7.08
C LEU A 44 15.47 3.36 -7.58
N LEU A 45 15.40 4.32 -6.66
CA LEU A 45 15.09 5.71 -6.92
C LEU A 45 16.13 6.61 -6.24
N THR A 46 16.49 7.71 -6.89
CA THR A 46 17.23 8.80 -6.26
C THR A 46 16.44 9.39 -5.08
N PRO A 47 17.07 10.11 -4.13
CA PRO A 47 16.34 10.74 -3.03
C PRO A 47 15.22 11.69 -3.50
N GLN A 48 15.44 12.42 -4.59
CA GLN A 48 14.44 13.31 -5.17
C GLN A 48 13.27 12.52 -5.79
N GLN A 49 13.55 11.46 -6.55
CA GLN A 49 12.49 10.60 -7.11
C GLN A 49 11.69 9.91 -6.00
N GLN A 50 12.35 9.44 -4.93
CA GLN A 50 11.67 8.87 -3.77
C GLN A 50 10.70 9.90 -3.16
N LYS A 51 11.18 11.14 -2.94
CA LYS A 51 10.32 12.23 -2.45
C LYS A 51 9.16 12.49 -3.39
N CYS A 52 9.38 12.47 -4.70
CA CYS A 52 8.40 12.79 -5.75
C CYS A 52 7.79 11.55 -6.41
N SER A 53 7.62 10.48 -5.65
CA SER A 53 6.90 9.29 -6.09
C SER A 53 5.68 9.04 -5.21
N LYS A 54 4.75 8.24 -5.72
CA LYS A 54 3.60 7.71 -5.00
C LYS A 54 3.47 6.22 -5.28
N LEU A 55 3.03 5.48 -4.27
CA LEU A 55 2.76 4.05 -4.36
C LEU A 55 1.25 3.86 -4.48
N VAL A 56 0.84 3.02 -5.41
CA VAL A 56 -0.57 2.69 -5.66
C VAL A 56 -0.74 1.19 -5.62
N LEU A 57 -1.65 0.70 -4.79
CA LEU A 57 -2.03 -0.71 -4.79
C LEU A 57 -2.96 -0.96 -5.98
N ARG A 58 -2.60 -1.89 -6.86
CA ARG A 58 -3.40 -2.22 -8.05
C ARG A 58 -4.62 -3.05 -7.66
N GLU A 59 -5.73 -2.86 -8.37
CA GLU A 59 -7.01 -3.51 -8.09
C GLU A 59 -6.97 -5.05 -8.19
N ASP A 60 -6.06 -5.59 -9.01
CA ASP A 60 -5.84 -7.03 -9.17
C ASP A 60 -4.91 -7.65 -8.11
N SER A 61 -4.60 -6.88 -7.06
CA SER A 61 -3.95 -7.39 -5.84
C SER A 61 -4.88 -8.35 -5.08
N ASN A 62 -4.30 -9.32 -4.38
CA ASN A 62 -5.04 -10.25 -3.52
C ASN A 62 -4.27 -10.53 -2.23
N LYS A 63 -4.87 -11.29 -1.30
CA LYS A 63 -4.27 -11.57 0.03
C LYS A 63 -2.88 -12.23 0.01
N ARG A 64 -2.47 -12.82 -1.11
CA ARG A 64 -1.16 -13.50 -1.26
C ARG A 64 -0.16 -12.64 -2.00
N ILE A 65 -0.58 -11.97 -3.06
CA ILE A 65 0.27 -11.13 -3.92
C ILE A 65 -0.30 -9.72 -3.94
N ALA A 66 0.44 -8.76 -3.41
CA ALA A 66 0.15 -7.34 -3.58
C ALA A 66 0.91 -6.82 -4.80
N LYS A 67 0.20 -6.13 -5.69
CA LYS A 67 0.79 -5.47 -6.85
C LYS A 67 0.83 -3.98 -6.58
N VAL A 68 2.02 -3.43 -6.44
CA VAL A 68 2.26 -2.03 -6.12
C VAL A 68 2.87 -1.36 -7.33
N GLY A 69 2.19 -0.36 -7.88
CA GLY A 69 2.78 0.49 -8.90
C GLY A 69 3.41 1.73 -8.29
N ILE A 70 4.57 2.10 -8.81
CA ILE A 70 5.34 3.25 -8.40
C ILE A 70 5.22 4.28 -9.52
N TYR A 71 4.69 5.46 -9.19
CA TYR A 71 4.45 6.55 -10.15
C TYR A 71 5.14 7.81 -9.68
N GLU A 72 5.42 8.71 -10.61
CA GLU A 72 5.77 10.08 -10.29
C GLU A 72 4.55 10.77 -9.66
N ARG A 73 4.83 11.64 -8.68
CA ARG A 73 3.85 12.56 -8.13
C ARG A 73 4.08 13.91 -8.77
N HIS A 74 3.08 14.39 -9.51
CA HIS A 74 3.10 15.73 -10.09
C HIS A 74 2.31 16.69 -9.22
N ASP A 75 3.01 17.71 -8.72
CA ASP A 75 2.45 18.76 -7.88
C ASP A 75 3.36 20.00 -7.94
N ALA A 76 2.98 21.09 -7.26
CA ALA A 76 3.77 22.32 -7.23
C ALA A 76 5.20 22.15 -6.69
N THR A 77 5.47 21.09 -5.92
CA THR A 77 6.79 20.79 -5.34
C THR A 77 7.63 19.89 -6.24
N CYS A 78 7.00 18.93 -6.91
CA CYS A 78 7.66 17.90 -7.71
C CYS A 78 7.69 18.21 -9.21
N GLY A 79 6.93 19.22 -9.66
CA GLY A 79 6.79 19.57 -11.06
C GLY A 79 6.01 18.52 -11.83
N GLY A 80 5.98 18.66 -13.16
CA GLY A 80 5.21 17.79 -14.05
C GLY A 80 3.78 18.25 -14.26
N ASP A 81 3.10 17.57 -15.18
CA ASP A 81 1.70 17.85 -15.52
C ASP A 81 0.79 17.12 -14.51
N PRO A 82 -0.05 17.84 -13.73
CA PRO A 82 -0.93 17.22 -12.74
C PRO A 82 -1.98 16.28 -13.37
N ASP A 83 -2.26 16.43 -14.66
CA ASP A 83 -3.20 15.57 -15.39
C ASP A 83 -2.50 14.35 -16.02
N ALA A 84 -1.17 14.24 -15.87
CA ALA A 84 -0.39 13.10 -16.31
C ALA A 84 0.10 12.26 -15.11
N GLU A 85 0.03 10.93 -15.24
CA GLU A 85 0.61 9.99 -14.27
C GLU A 85 1.72 9.20 -14.93
N HIS A 86 2.98 9.59 -14.70
CA HIS A 86 4.12 8.85 -15.24
C HIS A 86 4.45 7.65 -14.36
N ARG A 87 4.42 6.45 -14.95
CA ARG A 87 4.79 5.20 -14.27
C ARG A 87 6.31 5.05 -14.24
N LEU A 88 6.86 4.75 -13.06
CA LEU A 88 8.28 4.45 -12.88
C LEU A 88 8.56 2.95 -13.05
N PHE A 89 7.90 2.11 -12.26
CA PHE A 89 7.96 0.64 -12.35
C PHE A 89 6.86 0.03 -11.47
N ASP A 90 6.63 -1.27 -11.61
CA ASP A 90 5.75 -2.06 -10.75
C ASP A 90 6.53 -3.08 -9.91
N MET A 91 5.93 -3.49 -8.80
CA MET A 91 6.44 -4.51 -7.90
C MET A 91 5.33 -5.47 -7.50
N GLU A 92 5.58 -6.77 -7.59
CA GLU A 92 4.71 -7.79 -7.02
C GLU A 92 5.35 -8.35 -5.76
N ILE A 93 4.59 -8.34 -4.66
CA ILE A 93 5.08 -8.69 -3.34
C ILE A 93 4.28 -9.88 -2.81
N ASN A 94 4.98 -10.97 -2.50
CA ASN A 94 4.40 -12.06 -1.75
C ASN A 94 4.20 -11.63 -0.29
N MET A 95 2.95 -11.45 0.12
CA MET A 95 2.59 -10.93 1.45
C MET A 95 2.95 -11.88 2.60
N ARG A 96 3.23 -13.17 2.32
CA ARG A 96 3.66 -14.13 3.34
C ARG A 96 5.18 -14.11 3.54
N SER A 97 5.95 -14.09 2.46
CA SER A 97 7.41 -14.22 2.52
C SER A 97 8.15 -12.88 2.45
N GLY A 98 7.49 -11.82 1.99
CA GLY A 98 8.13 -10.55 1.66
C GLY A 98 9.07 -10.61 0.44
N ALA A 99 9.09 -11.75 -0.27
CA ALA A 99 9.78 -11.87 -1.56
C ALA A 99 9.05 -11.03 -2.61
N ALA A 100 9.80 -10.43 -3.51
CA ALA A 100 9.23 -9.57 -4.53
C ALA A 100 9.86 -9.81 -5.90
N THR A 101 9.12 -9.43 -6.93
CA THR A 101 9.61 -9.20 -8.28
C THR A 101 9.34 -7.73 -8.63
N TRP A 102 10.14 -7.15 -9.52
CA TRP A 102 9.88 -5.82 -10.09
C TRP A 102 10.18 -5.82 -11.58
N ASP A 103 9.73 -4.80 -12.28
CA ASP A 103 10.11 -4.57 -13.68
C ASP A 103 10.90 -3.27 -13.89
N ASN A 104 11.64 -2.86 -12.86
CA ASN A 104 12.63 -1.79 -12.95
C ASN A 104 13.86 -2.22 -13.78
N ASN A 105 13.65 -2.40 -15.08
CA ASN A 105 14.65 -2.78 -16.10
C ASN A 105 14.22 -2.24 -17.47
N VAL A 106 15.13 -2.28 -18.43
CA VAL A 106 14.93 -1.67 -19.78
C VAL A 106 13.82 -2.35 -20.58
N ASP A 107 13.55 -3.62 -20.31
CA ASP A 107 12.57 -4.45 -21.01
C ASP A 107 11.22 -4.55 -20.29
N MET A 108 11.08 -3.92 -19.13
CA MET A 108 9.87 -3.93 -18.29
C MET A 108 9.37 -5.35 -17.97
N GLU A 109 10.30 -6.29 -17.79
CA GLU A 109 9.98 -7.68 -17.44
C GLU A 109 10.02 -7.87 -15.91
N MET A 110 9.03 -8.56 -15.34
CA MET A 110 9.02 -8.89 -13.91
C MET A 110 10.14 -9.86 -13.55
N ARG A 111 11.13 -9.38 -12.80
CA ARG A 111 12.29 -10.15 -12.36
C ARG A 111 12.40 -10.20 -10.83
N PRO A 112 12.89 -11.31 -10.26
CA PRO A 112 13.10 -11.40 -8.82
C PRO A 112 13.99 -10.28 -8.30
N VAL A 113 13.57 -9.68 -7.19
CA VAL A 113 14.43 -8.76 -6.43
C VAL A 113 15.67 -9.54 -5.96
N PRO A 114 16.89 -9.14 -6.34
CA PRO A 114 18.09 -9.87 -5.96
C PRO A 114 18.18 -10.02 -4.45
N ALA A 115 18.46 -11.23 -3.97
CA ALA A 115 18.74 -11.45 -2.56
C ALA A 115 19.94 -10.57 -2.14
N ARG A 116 19.88 -9.98 -0.96
CA ARG A 116 21.06 -9.31 -0.39
C ARG A 116 22.19 -10.33 -0.31
N ARG A 117 23.35 -10.02 -0.88
CA ARG A 117 24.60 -10.58 -0.37
C ARG A 117 24.78 -10.00 1.03
N ARG A 118 24.79 -10.88 2.04
CA ARG A 118 25.10 -10.50 3.42
C ARG A 118 26.56 -10.11 3.53
#